data_AF-A0A376FFQ3-F1
#
_entry.id   AF-A0A376FFQ3-F1
#
_cell.length_a   1.000
_cell.length_b   1.000
_cell.length_c   1.000
_cell.angle_alpha   90.00
_cell.angle_beta   90.00
_cell.angle_gamma   90.00
#
_symmetry.space_group_name_H-M   'P 1'
#
loop_
_entity.id
_entity.type
_entity.pdbx_description
1 polymer ?
#
loop_
_entity_poly.entity_id
_entity_poly.type
_entity_poly.pdbx_seq_one_letter_code
_entity_poly.pdbx_strand_id
1 'polypeptide(L)'
;MFSVEGDSEWRGLGLIAESGVHLTSAYCAFDAEAHFHPQPQQVCDDPRARCGDVLTGKCKPHQCPLFGNTCNPQTAFGALMVSSEGACAAWYQYRNQESEA
;
A
#
# COMPACT_ATOMS: atom_id res chain seq x y z
N MET A 1 -4.93 -13.00 -21.54
CA MET A 1 -3.58 -12.54 -21.16
C MET A 1 -3.41 -12.63 -19.66
N PHE A 2 -4.30 -12.02 -18.88
CA PHE A 2 -4.33 -12.17 -17.41
C PHE A 2 -5.50 -13.05 -16.97
N SER A 3 -5.35 -13.70 -15.81
CA SER A 3 -6.41 -14.37 -15.07
C SER A 3 -6.40 -13.90 -13.62
N VAL A 4 -7.58 -13.84 -13.01
CA VAL A 4 -7.72 -13.63 -11.56
C VAL A 4 -7.72 -15.02 -10.93
N GLU A 5 -6.69 -15.32 -10.15
CA GLU A 5 -6.50 -16.62 -9.53
C GLU A 5 -5.69 -16.46 -8.26
N GLY A 6 -6.00 -17.27 -7.24
CA GLY A 6 -5.25 -17.29 -5.99
C GLY A 6 -5.45 -16.08 -5.08
N ASP A 7 -4.86 -16.21 -3.90
CA ASP A 7 -4.91 -15.18 -2.86
C ASP A 7 -3.69 -14.27 -3.00
N SER A 8 -3.86 -12.98 -2.74
CA SER A 8 -2.75 -12.02 -2.81
C SER A 8 -2.64 -11.22 -1.53
N GLU A 9 -1.41 -10.92 -1.13
CA GLU A 9 -1.14 -10.01 0.00
C GLU A 9 -1.31 -8.56 -0.46
N TRP A 10 -2.13 -7.81 0.26
CA TRP A 10 -2.29 -6.38 0.09
C TRP A 10 -1.70 -5.70 1.32
N ARG A 11 -0.60 -4.97 1.14
CA ARG A 11 0.12 -4.29 2.24
C ARG A 11 -0.85 -3.41 3.04
N GLY A 12 -0.96 -3.68 4.34
CA GLY A 12 -1.85 -2.97 5.27
C GLY A 12 -3.28 -3.53 5.37
N LEU A 13 -3.66 -4.49 4.51
CA LEU A 13 -4.93 -5.21 4.54
C LEU A 13 -4.78 -6.72 4.80
N GLY A 14 -3.59 -7.27 4.52
CA GLY A 14 -3.29 -8.70 4.67
C GLY A 14 -3.61 -9.50 3.40
N LEU A 15 -3.74 -10.82 3.55
CA LEU A 15 -4.07 -11.71 2.45
C LEU A 15 -5.56 -11.57 2.09
N ILE A 16 -5.85 -11.27 0.82
CA ILE A 16 -7.22 -11.16 0.30
C ILE A 16 -7.45 -12.31 -0.67
N ALA A 17 -8.49 -13.10 -0.39
CA ALA A 17 -8.87 -14.24 -1.20
C ALA A 17 -9.25 -13.83 -2.63
N GLU A 18 -8.87 -14.64 -3.62
CA GLU A 18 -9.22 -14.47 -5.05
C GLU A 18 -8.91 -13.07 -5.60
N SER A 19 -7.85 -12.43 -5.09
CA SER A 19 -7.44 -11.07 -5.48
C SER A 19 -6.15 -11.03 -6.29
N GLY A 20 -5.48 -12.18 -6.46
CA GLY A 20 -4.27 -12.30 -7.27
C GLY A 20 -4.56 -12.18 -8.75
N VAL A 21 -3.66 -11.52 -9.49
CA VAL A 21 -3.71 -11.42 -10.94
C VAL A 21 -2.44 -12.00 -11.51
N HIS A 22 -2.57 -13.02 -12.35
CA HIS A 22 -1.45 -13.76 -12.92
C HIS A 22 -1.45 -13.71 -14.45
N LEU A 23 -0.28 -13.89 -15.05
CA LEU A 23 -0.18 -14.12 -16.49
C LEU A 23 -0.68 -15.53 -16.82
N THR A 24 -1.54 -15.62 -17.84
CA THR A 24 -1.99 -16.92 -18.36
C THR A 24 -0.81 -17.71 -18.94
N SER A 25 -0.92 -19.04 -18.99
CA SER A 25 0.16 -19.94 -19.48
C SER A 25 0.74 -19.55 -20.85
N ALA A 26 -0.10 -19.06 -21.77
CA ALA A 26 0.33 -18.57 -23.08
C ALA A 26 1.29 -17.36 -23.03
N TYR A 27 1.37 -16.67 -21.90
CA TYR A 27 2.21 -15.49 -21.66
C TYR A 27 3.27 -15.72 -20.57
N CYS A 28 3.47 -16.96 -20.12
CA CYS A 28 4.43 -17.30 -19.06
C CYS A 28 5.88 -16.90 -19.39
N ALA A 29 6.24 -16.80 -20.68
CA ALA A 29 7.55 -16.31 -21.12
C ALA A 29 7.87 -14.85 -20.66
N PHE A 30 6.86 -14.09 -20.24
CA PHE A 30 7.00 -12.72 -19.72
C PHE A 30 6.88 -12.63 -18.19
N ASP A 31 6.68 -13.75 -17.50
CA ASP A 31 6.51 -13.79 -16.05
C ASP A 31 7.87 -13.83 -15.35
N ALA A 32 8.21 -12.75 -14.64
CA ALA A 32 9.47 -12.64 -13.90
C ALA A 32 9.50 -13.56 -12.66
N GLU A 33 8.37 -13.82 -12.01
CA GLU A 33 8.31 -14.71 -10.85
C GLU A 33 8.60 -16.16 -11.30
N ALA A 34 8.03 -16.57 -12.44
CA ALA A 34 8.29 -17.88 -13.03
C ALA A 34 9.74 -18.04 -13.54
N HIS A 35 10.38 -16.96 -13.99
CA HIS A 35 11.76 -17.02 -14.48
C HIS A 35 12.79 -17.00 -13.34
N PHE A 36 12.65 -16.08 -12.39
CA PHE A 36 13.66 -15.81 -11.37
C PHE A 36 13.42 -16.52 -10.03
N HIS A 37 12.22 -17.06 -9.79
CA HIS A 37 11.86 -17.77 -8.55
C HIS A 37 12.26 -16.99 -7.27
N PRO A 38 11.81 -15.72 -7.12
CA PRO A 38 12.18 -14.92 -5.97
C PRO A 38 11.69 -15.54 -4.66
N GLN A 39 12.47 -15.39 -3.60
CA GLN A 39 12.04 -15.83 -2.27
C GLN A 39 10.98 -14.86 -1.71
N PRO A 40 9.89 -15.37 -1.11
CA PRO A 40 8.89 -14.52 -0.48
C PRO A 40 9.51 -13.65 0.62
N GLN A 41 9.20 -12.36 0.61
CA GLN A 41 9.62 -11.43 1.66
C GLN A 41 8.40 -10.85 2.34
N GLN A 42 8.33 -11.03 3.67
CA GLN A 42 7.31 -10.37 4.46
C GLN A 42 7.69 -8.90 4.67
N VAL A 43 6.81 -7.98 4.29
CA VAL A 43 7.01 -6.54 4.44
C VAL A 43 5.84 -5.95 5.20
N CYS A 44 6.13 -5.27 6.31
CA CYS A 44 5.14 -4.53 7.08
C CYS A 44 5.55 -3.06 7.22
N ASP A 45 4.57 -2.18 7.41
CA ASP A 45 4.83 -0.83 7.87
C ASP A 45 5.33 -0.85 9.33
N ASP A 46 5.95 0.25 9.77
CA ASP A 46 6.28 0.45 11.18
C ASP A 46 5.03 0.19 12.05
N PRO A 47 5.10 -0.62 13.13
CA PRO A 47 3.94 -0.96 13.95
C PRO A 47 3.22 0.25 14.57
N ARG A 48 3.88 1.41 14.65
CA ARG A 48 3.28 2.67 15.11
C ARG A 48 2.52 3.41 14.01
N ALA A 49 2.74 3.05 12.74
CA ALA A 49 2.02 3.61 11.62
C ALA A 49 0.62 3.04 11.54
N ARG A 50 -0.36 3.91 11.26
CA ARG A 50 -1.77 3.53 11.09
C ARG A 50 -2.19 3.43 9.63
N CYS A 51 -1.29 2.97 8.77
CA CYS A 51 -1.49 2.94 7.32
C CYS A 51 -2.71 2.09 6.91
N GLY A 52 -2.88 0.90 7.50
CA GLY A 52 -4.06 0.05 7.26
C GLY A 52 -5.38 0.68 7.74
N ASP A 53 -5.37 1.40 8.87
CA ASP A 53 -6.56 2.12 9.36
C ASP A 53 -6.94 3.27 8.42
N VAL A 54 -5.95 3.99 7.87
CA VAL A 54 -6.19 5.04 6.88
C VAL A 54 -6.73 4.44 5.57
N LEU A 55 -6.13 3.35 5.08
CA LEU A 55 -6.60 2.64 3.86
C LEU A 55 -8.05 2.18 3.99
N THR A 56 -8.45 1.70 5.16
CA THR A 56 -9.81 1.22 5.44
C THR A 56 -10.77 2.31 5.91
N GLY A 57 -10.33 3.58 5.94
CA GLY A 57 -11.17 4.71 6.34
C GLY A 57 -11.53 4.75 7.83
N LYS A 58 -10.87 3.94 8.67
CA LYS A 58 -11.07 3.92 10.13
C LYS A 58 -10.48 5.15 10.82
N CYS A 59 -9.49 5.79 10.21
CA CYS A 59 -8.97 7.07 10.67
C CYS A 59 -8.48 7.94 9.50
N LYS A 60 -8.39 9.25 9.74
CA LYS A 60 -7.75 10.20 8.85
C LYS A 60 -6.24 10.22 9.06
N PRO A 61 -5.43 10.60 8.05
CA PRO A 61 -3.97 10.68 8.18
C PRO A 61 -3.48 11.46 9.41
N HIS A 62 -4.09 12.61 9.74
CA HIS A 62 -3.71 13.40 10.93
C HIS A 62 -3.97 12.71 12.29
N GLN A 63 -4.74 11.61 12.30
CA GLN A 63 -4.99 10.79 13.49
C GLN A 63 -3.95 9.66 13.64
N CYS A 64 -2.98 9.56 12.72
CA CYS A 64 -1.81 8.70 12.87
C CYS A 64 -0.72 9.43 13.68
N PRO A 65 -0.14 8.81 14.72
CA PRO A 65 0.82 9.48 15.60
C PRO A 65 2.15 9.85 14.91
N LEU A 66 2.47 9.21 13.78
CA LEU A 66 3.67 9.51 13.02
C LEU A 66 3.45 10.62 11.97
N PHE A 67 2.20 10.91 11.61
CA PHE A 67 1.88 11.74 10.45
C PHE A 67 2.33 13.19 10.62
N GLY A 68 3.05 13.71 9.63
CA GLY A 68 3.50 15.10 9.58
C GLY A 68 4.63 15.45 10.55
N ASN A 69 5.02 14.53 11.43
CA ASN A 69 6.18 14.63 12.30
C ASN A 69 7.30 13.75 11.73
N THR A 70 7.46 12.53 12.25
CA THR A 70 8.46 11.56 11.78
C THR A 70 8.14 10.97 10.41
N CYS A 71 6.87 10.79 10.07
CA CYS A 71 6.42 10.36 8.75
C CYS A 71 5.98 11.57 7.93
N ASN A 72 6.80 11.95 6.96
CA ASN A 72 6.58 13.06 6.03
C ASN A 72 7.20 12.71 4.65
N PRO A 73 7.02 13.53 3.58
CA PRO A 73 7.53 13.18 2.25
C PRO A 73 9.05 12.98 2.15
N GLN A 74 9.84 13.58 3.04
CA GLN A 74 11.30 13.42 3.08
C GLN A 74 11.71 12.17 3.87
N THR A 75 10.94 11.80 4.89
CA THR A 75 11.15 10.61 5.72
C THR A 75 9.86 9.78 5.79
N ALA A 76 9.55 9.06 4.72
CA ALA A 76 8.31 8.30 4.61
C ALA A 76 8.43 6.91 5.26
N PHE A 77 7.55 6.62 6.22
CA PHE A 77 7.55 5.34 6.97
C PHE A 77 6.57 4.31 6.40
N GLY A 78 5.63 4.72 5.57
CA GLY A 78 4.60 3.83 5.01
C GLY A 78 4.27 4.19 3.58
N ALA A 79 3.74 3.22 2.83
CA ALA A 79 3.48 3.35 1.40
C ALA A 79 2.55 4.54 1.07
N LEU A 80 1.61 4.88 1.96
CA LEU A 80 0.67 5.99 1.76
C LEU A 80 1.34 7.38 1.80
N MET A 81 2.55 7.52 2.35
CA MET A 81 3.31 8.77 2.32
C MET A 81 4.28 8.83 1.11
N VAL A 82 4.66 7.68 0.54
CA VAL A 82 5.53 7.59 -0.63
C VAL A 82 4.74 7.75 -1.93
N SER A 83 3.59 7.10 -2.03
CA SER A 83 2.79 7.07 -3.25
C SER A 83 2.18 8.44 -3.57
N SER A 84 2.18 8.84 -4.84
CA SER A 84 1.45 10.01 -5.33
C SER A 84 -0.06 9.88 -5.16
N GLU A 85 -0.58 8.65 -5.12
CA GLU A 85 -1.99 8.34 -4.87
C GLU A 85 -2.25 8.01 -3.38
N GLY A 86 -1.22 8.10 -2.54
CA GLY A 86 -1.30 7.77 -1.13
C GLY A 86 -2.10 8.82 -0.35
N ALA A 87 -3.10 8.37 0.41
CA ALA A 87 -3.95 9.29 1.19
C ALA A 87 -3.16 10.16 2.18
N CYS A 88 -2.07 9.64 2.75
CA CYS A 88 -1.21 10.44 3.65
C CYS A 88 -0.44 11.52 2.87
N ALA A 89 0.16 11.19 1.73
CA ALA A 89 0.86 12.17 0.90
C ALA A 89 -0.10 13.26 0.41
N ALA A 90 -1.28 12.88 -0.08
CA ALA A 90 -2.32 13.81 -0.50
C ALA A 90 -2.76 14.73 0.64
N TRP A 91 -3.05 14.17 1.82
CA TRP A 91 -3.42 14.98 2.98
C TRP A 91 -2.32 15.97 3.37
N TYR A 92 -1.06 15.52 3.38
CA TYR A 92 0.07 16.37 3.73
C TYR A 92 0.20 17.56 2.76
N GLN A 93 -0.05 17.34 1.47
CA GLN A 93 0.03 18.38 0.43
C GLN A 93 -1.14 19.37 0.48
N TYR A 94 -2.37 18.88 0.71
CA TYR A 94 -3.58 19.66 0.44
C TYR A 94 -4.37 20.08 1.69
N ARG A 95 -3.99 19.69 2.91
CA ARG A 95 -4.74 19.99 4.15
C ARG A 95 -5.14 21.46 4.36
N ASN A 96 -4.39 22.43 3.80
CA ASN A 96 -4.74 23.85 3.90
C ASN A 96 -6.01 24.23 3.12
N GLN A 97 -6.57 23.32 2.33
CA GLN A 97 -7.79 23.51 1.54
C GLN A 97 -9.02 22.83 2.18
N GLU A 98 -8.84 22.03 3.25
CA GLU A 98 -9.96 21.47 3.99
C GLU A 98 -10.52 22.54 4.94
N SER A 99 -11.76 22.95 4.70
CA SER A 99 -12.58 23.56 5.75
C SER A 99 -12.99 22.43 6.68
N GLU A 100 -12.40 22.35 7.87
CA GLU A 100 -12.84 21.40 8.91
C GLU A 100 -14.32 21.69 9.22
N ALA A 101 -15.19 20.77 8.83
CA ALA A 101 -16.62 20.78 9.14
C ALA A 101 -16.93 19.79 10.27
#